data_AF-Q2GH48-F1
#
_entry.id   AF-Q2GH48-F1
#
_cell.length_a   1.000
_cell.length_b   1.000
_cell.length_c   1.000
_cell.angle_alpha   90.00
_cell.angle_beta   90.00
_cell.angle_gamma   90.00
#
_symmetry.space_group_name_H-M   'P 1'
#
loop_
_entity.id
_entity.type
_entity.pdbx_description
1 polymer ?
#
loop_
_entity_poly.entity_id
_entity_poly.type
_entity_poly.pdbx_seq_one_letter_code
_entity_poly.pdbx_strand_id
1 'polypeptide(L)' 'MDIVDIRSKSNDELRELLVNLGKELVNAVLNRKVDKSTNHFYCRNIKKDIARVLTVLNERRKEEKHV' A
#
# COMPACT_ATOMS: atom_id res chain seq x y z
N MET A 1 1.23 3.16 7.42
CA MET A 1 0.53 2.06 8.10
C MET A 1 1.50 1.19 8.87
N ASP A 2 1.09 0.70 10.04
CA ASP A 2 1.90 -0.22 10.85
C ASP A 2 1.82 -1.64 10.31
N ILE A 3 2.92 -2.38 10.43
CA ILE A 3 3.00 -3.75 9.88
C ILE A 3 2.03 -4.71 10.57
N VAL A 4 1.71 -4.46 11.84
CA VAL A 4 0.78 -5.26 12.64
C VAL A 4 -0.63 -5.19 12.03
N ASP A 5 -1.10 -3.99 11.67
CA ASP A 5 -2.41 -3.78 11.04
C ASP A 5 -2.52 -4.41 9.65
N ILE A 6 -1.40 -4.43 8.91
CA ILE A 6 -1.35 -5.09 7.61
C ILE A 6 -1.45 -6.60 7.80
N ARG A 7 -0.71 -7.17 8.76
CA ARG A 7 -0.70 -8.61 9.01
C ARG A 7 -1.99 -9.14 9.63
N SER A 8 -2.78 -8.31 10.31
CA SER A 8 -4.08 -8.71 10.86
C SER A 8 -5.20 -8.81 9.81
N LYS A 9 -5.01 -8.21 8.62
CA LYS A 9 -6.00 -8.24 7.54
C LYS A 9 -5.95 -9.56 6.76
N SER A 10 -7.09 -9.99 6.25
CA SER A 10 -7.22 -11.13 5.32
C SER A 10 -6.58 -10.82 3.95
N ASN A 11 -6.34 -11.85 3.14
CA ASN A 11 -5.76 -11.67 1.80
C ASN A 11 -6.63 -10.80 0.88
N ASP A 12 -7.95 -10.88 1.01
CA ASP A 12 -8.88 -10.09 0.20
C ASP A 12 -8.94 -8.63 0.67
N GLU A 13 -8.95 -8.38 1.97
CA GLU A 13 -8.82 -7.02 2.52
C GLU A 13 -7.49 -6.36 2.11
N LEU A 14 -6.40 -7.13 2.03
CA LEU A 14 -5.13 -6.61 1.54
C LEU A 14 -5.17 -6.24 0.06
N ARG A 15 -5.86 -7.02 -0.76
CA ARG A 15 -6.08 -6.69 -2.19
C ARG A 15 -6.94 -5.44 -2.34
N GLU A 16 -8.00 -5.31 -1.56
CA GLU A 16 -8.83 -4.10 -1.55
C GLU A 16 -8.02 -2.88 -1.08
N LEU A 17 -7.21 -3.05 -0.03
CA LEU A 17 -6.31 -2.01 0.46
C LEU A 17 -5.32 -1.56 -0.62
N LEU A 18 -4.77 -2.47 -1.44
CA LEU A 18 -3.93 -2.09 -2.58
C LEU A 18 -4.66 -1.22 -3.60
N VAL A 19 -5.93 -1.52 -3.90
CA VAL A 19 -6.75 -0.72 -4.81
C VAL A 19 -6.96 0.68 -4.24
N ASN A 20 -7.26 0.78 -2.95
CA ASN A 20 -7.48 2.06 -2.28
C ASN A 20 -6.19 2.91 -2.23
N LEU A 21 -5.07 2.31 -1.82
CA LEU A 21 -3.76 2.97 -1.83
C LEU A 21 -3.35 3.40 -3.26
N GLY A 22 -3.70 2.61 -4.28
CA GLY A 22 -3.49 2.96 -5.68
C GLY A 22 -4.26 4.21 -6.09
N LYS A 23 -5.55 4.30 -5.74
CA LYS A 23 -6.38 5.49 -5.99
C LYS A 23 -5.83 6.72 -5.26
N GLU A 24 -5.45 6.56 -3.99
CA GLU A 24 -4.83 7.62 -3.20
C GLU A 24 -3.52 8.10 -3.82
N LEU A 25 -2.69 7.19 -4.33
CA LEU A 25 -1.44 7.54 -5.00
C LEU A 25 -1.71 8.36 -6.27
N VAL A 26 -2.69 7.97 -7.07
CA VAL A 26 -3.08 8.73 -8.28
C VAL A 26 -3.53 10.14 -7.89
N ASN A 27 -4.42 10.26 -6.90
CA ASN A 27 -4.90 11.55 -6.40
C ASN A 27 -3.74 12.40 -5.86
N ALA A 28 -2.83 11.80 -5.10
CA ALA A 28 -1.64 12.49 -4.58
C ALA A 28 -0.72 13.01 -5.68
N VAL A 29 -0.52 12.23 -6.73
CA VAL A 29 0.30 12.62 -7.89
C VAL A 29 -0.38 13.73 -8.69
N LEU A 30 -1.69 13.67 -8.89
CA LEU A 30 -2.45 14.71 -9.58
C LEU A 30 -2.46 16.01 -8.76
N ASN A 31 -2.75 15.93 -7.47
CA ASN A 31 -2.74 17.09 -6.57
C ASN A 31 -1.36 17.74 -6.48
N ARG A 32 -0.27 16.95 -6.48
CA ARG A 32 1.10 17.49 -6.53
C ARG A 32 1.36 18.30 -7.80
N LYS A 33 0.78 17.90 -8.94
CA LYS A 33 0.90 18.65 -10.21
C LYS A 33 0.08 19.93 -10.19
N VAL A 34 -1.11 19.89 -9.59
CA VAL A 34 -2.03 21.03 -9.53
C VAL A 34 -1.58 22.09 -8.53
N ASP A 35 -1.25 21.68 -7.30
CA ASP A 35 -1.07 22.59 -6.16
C ASP A 35 0.40 22.97 -5.88
N LYS A 36 1.36 22.45 -6.68
CA LYS A 36 2.82 22.52 -6.38
C LYS A 36 3.15 22.16 -4.91
N SER A 37 2.27 21.40 -4.26
CA SER A 37 2.29 21.25 -2.82
C SER A 37 3.52 20.48 -2.35
N THR A 38 4.08 20.95 -1.25
CA THR A 38 5.36 20.52 -0.67
C THR A 38 5.31 19.11 -0.06
N ASN A 39 4.15 18.45 -0.04
CA ASN A 39 3.96 17.16 0.62
C ASN A 39 4.55 15.98 -0.18
N HIS A 40 5.85 16.05 -0.44
CA HIS A 40 6.66 15.01 -1.07
C HIS A 40 6.63 13.69 -0.29
N PHE A 41 6.42 13.76 1.02
CA PHE A 41 6.40 12.59 1.89
C PHE A 41 5.12 11.76 1.73
N TYR A 42 3.99 12.37 1.37
CA TYR A 42 2.72 11.64 1.22
C TYR A 42 2.79 10.55 0.15
N CYS A 43 3.22 10.90 -1.07
CA CYS A 43 3.42 9.92 -2.13
C CYS A 43 4.43 8.82 -1.73
N ARG A 44 5.49 9.20 -1.00
CA ARG A 44 6.50 8.24 -0.51
C ARG A 44 5.90 7.29 0.53
N ASN A 45 5.05 7.78 1.42
CA ASN A 45 4.40 6.99 2.45
C ASN A 45 3.39 6.01 1.86
N ILE A 46 2.55 6.46 0.91
CA ILE A 46 1.62 5.56 0.20
C ILE A 46 2.40 4.45 -0.52
N LYS A 47 3.49 4.79 -1.24
CA LYS A 47 4.34 3.79 -1.88
C LYS A 47 4.94 2.79 -0.90
N LYS A 48 5.35 3.23 0.29
CA LYS A 48 5.83 2.34 1.35
C LYS A 48 4.72 1.42 1.85
N ASP A 49 3.51 1.93 2.02
CA ASP A 49 2.38 1.13 2.47
C ASP A 49 1.97 0.09 1.42
N ILE A 50 1.95 0.45 0.13
CA ILE A 50 1.78 -0.51 -0.98
C ILE A 50 2.85 -1.60 -0.92
N ALA A 51 4.13 -1.21 -0.75
CA ALA A 51 5.23 -2.17 -0.68
C ALA A 51 5.07 -3.14 0.49
N ARG A 52 4.69 -2.65 1.68
CA ARG A 52 4.44 -3.49 2.86
C ARG A 52 3.32 -4.50 2.63
N VAL A 53 2.21 -4.07 2.02
CA VAL A 53 1.08 -4.96 1.69
C VAL A 53 1.52 -6.05 0.70
N LEU A 54 2.25 -5.68 -0.36
CA LEU A 54 2.79 -6.64 -1.32
C LEU A 54 3.77 -7.62 -0.69
N THR A 55 4.60 -7.16 0.26
CA THR A 55 5.49 -8.04 1.03
C THR A 55 4.70 -9.09 1.80
N VAL A 56 3.68 -8.68 2.57
CA VAL A 56 2.86 -9.62 3.35
C VAL A 56 2.13 -10.63 2.46
N LEU A 57 1.56 -10.18 1.33
CA LEU A 57 0.92 -11.08 0.37
C LEU A 57 1.91 -12.08 -0.24
N ASN A 58 3.15 -11.66 -0.49
CA ASN A 58 4.19 -12.55 -1.02
C ASN A 58 4.74 -13.52 0.04
N GLU A 59 4.85 -13.09 1.30
CA GLU A 59 5.18 -13.95 2.44
C GLU A 59 4.14 -15.07 2.58
N ARG A 60 2.85 -14.72 2.65
CA ARG A 60 1.74 -15.70 2.72
C ARG A 60 1.71 -16.65 1.54
N ARG A 61 1.91 -16.13 0.31
CA ARG A 61 2.00 -16.96 -0.90
C ARG A 61 3.16 -17.94 -0.85
N LYS A 62 4.28 -17.59 -0.22
CA LYS A 62 5.41 -18.51 -0.02
C LYS A 62 5.09 -19.56 1.02
N GLU A 63 4.46 -19.17 2.13
CA GLU A 63 4.01 -20.10 3.17
C GLU A 63 3.02 -21.14 2.59
N GLU A 64 2.03 -20.71 1.80
CA GLU A 64 1.08 -21.59 1.11
C GLU A 64 1.74 -22.58 0.13
N LYS A 65 2.92 -22.25 -0.42
CA LYS A 65 3.66 -23.12 -1.35
C LYS A 65 4.57 -24.12 -0.64
N HIS A 66 4.86 -23.90 0.65
CA HIS A 66 5.73 -24.74 1.45
C HIS A 66 4.96 -25.72 2.34
N VAL A 67 3.63 -25.80 2.18
CA VAL A 67 2.73 -26.79 2.77
C VAL A 67 2.21 -27.70 1.67
#